data_AF-A0A6A6M002-F1
#
_entry.id   AF-A0A6A6M002-F1
#
_cell.length_a   1.000
_cell.length_b   1.000
_cell.length_c   1.000
_cell.angle_alpha   90.00
_cell.angle_beta   90.00
_cell.angle_gamma   90.00
#
_symmetry.space_group_name_H-M   'P 1'
#
loop_
_entity.id
_entity.type
_entity.pdbx_description
1 polymer ?
#
loop_
_entity_poly.entity_id
_entity_poly.type
_entity_poly.pdbx_seq_one_letter_code
_entity_poly.pdbx_strand_id
1 'polypeptide(L)'
;MAQALEMPKVSLTYSSGQREMPVLGMGTAADPFDEAAKTAILGAINLGYRHFDTALPYRILQLEYLDLYLIHWPISCKPGRSSFPIPKDELLPMDFKSVWAAMEECQRLGLTKTIGVCNFSCKKLNDLLALAKIPPSVNQVEMSPVWQQKKLRELCKAKGIVLTAYSPLGAKGTRWGTNAVMDNEVLNEIAKAHGKTVAQVCLRWVYEQGVTLVVKSHKKERLKENLEIFDWALSKDDYNKINQIPQRRLQPKELLVSADGPYKSLEELWDGEL
;
A
#
# COMPACT_ATOMS: atom_id res chain seq x y z
N MET A 1 -5.39 33.14 10.62
CA MET A 1 -4.63 31.89 10.85
C MET A 1 -5.20 30.84 9.93
N ALA A 2 -4.39 30.20 9.09
CA ALA A 2 -4.89 29.11 8.25
C ALA A 2 -5.32 27.95 9.15
N GLN A 3 -6.57 27.51 9.03
CA GLN A 3 -7.07 26.34 9.73
C GLN A 3 -6.17 25.15 9.35
N ALA A 4 -5.56 24.49 10.34
CA ALA A 4 -4.76 23.30 10.07
C ALA A 4 -5.69 22.28 9.40
N LEU A 5 -5.36 21.89 8.16
CA LEU A 5 -6.15 20.91 7.41
C LEU A 5 -6.15 19.60 8.21
N GLU A 6 -7.31 19.23 8.76
CA GLU A 6 -7.41 18.01 9.54
C GLU A 6 -7.34 16.80 8.60
N MET A 7 -6.31 15.98 8.78
CA MET A 7 -6.09 14.78 7.99
C MET A 7 -7.28 13.82 8.15
N PRO A 8 -8.03 13.48 7.08
CA PRO A 8 -9.11 12.52 7.18
C PRO A 8 -8.59 11.17 7.70
N LYS A 9 -9.47 10.43 8.36
CA LYS A 9 -9.12 9.12 8.94
C LYS A 9 -10.17 8.09 8.59
N VAL A 10 -9.72 6.85 8.49
CA VAL A 10 -10.59 5.67 8.42
C VAL A 10 -10.56 4.93 9.74
N SER A 11 -11.62 4.22 10.02
CA SER A 11 -11.70 3.41 11.23
C SER A 11 -11.30 1.97 10.95
N LEU A 12 -10.32 1.48 11.69
CA LEU A 12 -9.94 0.08 11.75
C LEU A 12 -10.54 -0.53 13.00
N THR A 13 -11.42 -1.51 12.81
CA THR A 13 -12.01 -2.29 13.90
C THR A 13 -11.15 -3.52 14.21
N TYR A 14 -11.00 -3.82 15.49
CA TYR A 14 -10.34 -5.03 15.99
C TYR A 14 -11.07 -5.57 17.22
N SER A 15 -10.69 -6.77 17.67
CA SER A 15 -11.41 -7.55 18.69
C SER A 15 -11.70 -6.80 20.00
N SER A 16 -10.89 -5.81 20.36
CA SER A 16 -11.02 -5.03 21.61
C SER A 16 -11.33 -3.55 21.40
N GLY A 17 -11.63 -3.10 20.17
CA GLY A 17 -12.05 -1.72 19.93
C GLY A 17 -11.90 -1.23 18.48
N GLN A 18 -11.84 0.09 18.35
CA GLN A 18 -11.69 0.78 17.08
C GLN A 18 -10.48 1.73 17.18
N ARG A 19 -9.77 1.91 16.08
CA ARG A 19 -8.67 2.88 15.97
C ARG A 19 -8.81 3.65 14.67
N GLU A 20 -8.48 4.93 14.72
CA GLU A 20 -8.45 5.76 13.54
C GLU A 20 -7.07 5.66 12.87
N MET A 21 -7.06 5.45 11.55
CA MET A 21 -5.86 5.48 10.72
C MET A 21 -5.95 6.66 9.75
N PRO A 22 -4.96 7.58 9.73
CA PRO A 22 -4.89 8.64 8.74
C PRO A 22 -4.91 8.10 7.30
N VAL A 23 -5.71 8.72 6.43
CA VAL A 23 -5.90 8.26 5.05
C VAL A 23 -4.64 8.35 4.20
N LEU A 24 -3.75 9.29 4.52
CA LEU A 24 -2.48 9.49 3.83
C LEU A 24 -1.32 9.22 4.80
N GLY A 25 -0.51 8.23 4.45
CA GLY A 25 0.73 7.89 5.12
C GLY A 25 1.98 8.26 4.32
N MET A 26 3.09 8.44 5.01
CA MET A 26 4.41 8.54 4.39
C MET A 26 5.01 7.14 4.24
N GLY A 27 5.23 6.71 3.00
CA GLY A 27 5.98 5.48 2.73
C GLY A 27 7.49 5.70 2.93
N THR A 28 8.18 4.75 3.56
CA THR A 28 9.61 4.86 3.87
C THR A 28 10.48 3.85 3.12
N ALA A 29 9.97 3.21 2.07
CA ALA A 29 10.75 2.29 1.26
C ALA A 29 11.99 3.01 0.68
N ALA A 30 13.17 2.65 1.19
CA ALA A 30 14.46 3.20 0.83
C ALA A 30 15.51 2.08 0.92
N ASP A 31 16.44 2.08 -0.03
CA ASP A 31 17.51 1.09 -0.13
C ASP A 31 18.78 1.82 -0.60
N PRO A 32 19.72 2.19 0.31
CA PRO A 32 19.68 2.01 1.77
C PRO A 32 18.83 3.08 2.52
N PHE A 33 18.51 2.82 3.79
CA PHE A 33 18.01 3.84 4.70
C PHE A 33 19.16 4.74 5.16
N ASP A 34 19.06 6.05 4.91
CA ASP A 34 20.11 7.03 5.20
C ASP A 34 19.59 8.20 6.07
N GLU A 35 20.48 9.16 6.37
CA GLU A 35 20.12 10.38 7.11
C GLU A 35 19.09 11.24 6.36
N ALA A 36 19.01 11.15 5.03
CA ALA A 36 17.99 11.83 4.26
C ALA A 36 16.60 11.24 4.53
N ALA A 37 16.48 9.92 4.66
CA ALA A 37 15.24 9.26 5.06
C ALA A 37 14.80 9.67 6.47
N LYS A 38 15.73 9.73 7.44
CA LYS A 38 15.45 10.22 8.80
C LYS A 38 14.97 11.68 8.80
N THR A 39 15.66 12.54 8.06
CA THR A 39 15.31 13.96 7.91
C THR A 39 13.93 14.12 7.27
N ALA A 40 13.61 13.31 6.26
CA ALA A 40 12.30 13.32 5.62
C ALA A 40 11.18 12.91 6.57
N ILE A 41 11.39 11.89 7.41
CA ILE A 41 10.41 11.45 8.42
C ILE A 41 10.15 12.57 9.43
N LEU A 42 11.21 13.17 9.99
CA LEU A 42 11.07 14.30 10.92
C LEU A 42 10.36 15.49 10.25
N GLY A 43 10.68 15.78 8.99
CA GLY A 43 10.00 16.77 8.18
C GLY A 43 8.50 16.48 8.01
N ALA A 44 8.14 15.22 7.73
CA ALA A 44 6.75 14.81 7.59
C ALA A 44 5.97 14.92 8.91
N ILE A 45 6.58 14.54 10.05
CA ILE A 45 5.96 14.73 11.39
C ILE A 45 5.62 16.21 11.61
N ASN A 46 6.58 17.11 11.32
CA ASN A 46 6.41 18.56 11.47
C ASN A 46 5.36 19.13 10.51
N LEU A 47 5.15 18.51 9.35
CA LEU A 47 4.12 18.90 8.39
C LEU A 47 2.71 18.39 8.77
N GLY A 48 2.60 17.46 9.74
CA GLY A 48 1.32 16.93 10.20
C GLY A 48 1.05 15.47 9.85
N TYR A 49 1.99 14.75 9.22
CA TYR A 49 1.84 13.32 9.00
C TYR A 49 1.79 12.57 10.33
N ARG A 50 0.86 11.61 10.44
CA ARG A 50 0.68 10.75 11.62
C ARG A 50 0.58 9.26 11.27
N HIS A 51 0.86 8.91 10.01
CA HIS A 51 0.87 7.54 9.49
C HIS A 51 2.18 7.35 8.73
N PHE A 52 2.97 6.36 9.13
CA PHE A 52 4.26 6.01 8.52
C PHE A 52 4.26 4.52 8.17
N ASP A 53 4.49 4.23 6.89
CA ASP A 53 4.51 2.87 6.35
C ASP A 53 5.96 2.43 6.11
N THR A 54 6.32 1.30 6.73
CA THR A 54 7.66 0.71 6.69
C THR A 54 7.58 -0.81 6.77
N ALA A 55 8.70 -1.49 6.55
CA ALA A 55 8.81 -2.94 6.66
C ALA A 55 10.19 -3.33 7.22
N LEU A 56 10.25 -4.54 7.80
CA LEU A 56 11.47 -5.07 8.41
C LEU A 56 12.70 -5.09 7.47
N PRO A 57 12.57 -5.40 6.16
CA PRO A 57 13.69 -5.26 5.22
C PRO A 57 14.28 -3.84 5.15
N TYR A 58 13.53 -2.82 5.60
CA TYR A 58 13.95 -1.42 5.59
C TYR A 58 14.52 -0.99 6.95
N ARG A 59 13.96 -1.47 8.08
CA ARG A 59 14.38 -1.07 9.43
C ARG A 59 13.84 -1.95 10.57
N ILE A 60 14.59 -2.00 11.67
CA ILE A 60 14.08 -2.38 13.00
C ILE A 60 13.62 -1.11 13.73
N LEU A 61 12.40 -1.11 14.26
CA LEU A 61 11.83 0.01 15.01
C LEU A 61 12.05 -0.19 16.52
N GLN A 62 12.35 0.89 17.24
CA GLN A 62 12.44 0.89 18.70
C GLN A 62 11.05 1.20 19.30
N LEU A 63 10.08 0.33 19.02
CA LEU A 63 8.69 0.49 19.46
C LEU A 63 8.25 -0.71 20.29
N GLU A 64 7.39 -0.47 21.28
CA GLU A 64 6.79 -1.51 22.11
C GLU A 64 5.61 -2.21 21.42
N TYR A 65 4.96 -1.52 20.47
CA TYR A 65 3.87 -2.06 19.67
C TYR A 65 3.79 -1.42 18.28
N LEU A 66 3.07 -2.06 17.36
CA LEU A 66 2.69 -1.51 16.05
C LEU A 66 1.19 -1.24 15.96
N ASP A 67 0.78 -0.12 15.37
CA ASP A 67 -0.64 0.12 15.10
C ASP A 67 -1.22 -0.90 14.11
N LEU A 68 -0.46 -1.26 13.08
CA LEU A 68 -0.81 -2.21 12.03
C LEU A 68 0.40 -3.08 11.68
N TYR A 69 0.21 -4.40 11.63
CA TYR A 69 1.21 -5.36 11.18
C TYR A 69 0.68 -6.20 10.02
N LEU A 70 1.46 -6.32 8.94
CA LEU A 70 1.00 -6.90 7.66
C LEU A 70 1.87 -8.08 7.23
N ILE A 71 1.25 -9.16 6.73
CA ILE A 71 1.95 -10.13 5.87
C ILE A 71 2.35 -9.42 4.58
N HIS A 72 3.65 -9.30 4.31
CA HIS A 72 4.13 -8.50 3.16
C HIS A 72 3.83 -9.16 1.80
N TRP A 73 3.94 -10.49 1.71
CA TRP A 73 3.66 -11.25 0.50
C TRP A 73 3.02 -12.59 0.86
N PRO A 74 2.09 -13.14 0.05
CA PRO A 74 1.51 -14.46 0.24
C PRO A 74 2.49 -15.59 -0.12
N ILE A 75 3.72 -15.55 0.40
CA ILE A 75 4.80 -16.49 0.09
C ILE A 75 5.70 -16.64 1.32
N SER A 76 6.31 -17.80 1.48
CA SER A 76 7.29 -18.07 2.54
C SER A 76 8.66 -18.30 1.95
N CYS A 77 9.69 -18.26 2.80
CA CYS A 77 11.05 -18.64 2.42
C CYS A 77 11.68 -19.53 3.48
N LYS A 78 12.75 -20.23 3.10
CA LYS A 78 13.55 -21.01 4.05
C LYS A 78 14.06 -20.08 5.18
N PRO A 79 14.05 -20.54 6.45
CA PRO A 79 14.52 -19.74 7.57
C PRO A 79 16.03 -19.46 7.47
N GLY A 80 16.46 -18.35 8.06
CA GLY A 80 17.88 -18.02 8.28
C GLY A 80 18.43 -16.91 7.39
N ARG A 81 18.09 -16.89 6.09
CA ARG A 81 18.61 -15.87 5.17
C ARG A 81 17.62 -14.72 4.97
N SER A 82 17.97 -13.55 5.48
CA SER A 82 17.23 -12.30 5.26
C SER A 82 17.86 -11.49 4.12
N SER A 83 17.84 -12.02 2.89
CA SER A 83 18.29 -11.28 1.70
C SER A 83 17.14 -11.09 0.71
N PHE A 84 17.05 -9.88 0.14
CA PHE A 84 16.11 -9.56 -0.93
C PHE A 84 16.87 -9.19 -2.22
N PRO A 85 16.52 -9.77 -3.39
CA PRO A 85 15.45 -10.76 -3.60
C PRO A 85 15.75 -12.10 -2.94
N ILE A 86 14.70 -12.83 -2.58
CA ILE A 86 14.80 -14.18 -2.02
C ILE A 86 15.25 -15.12 -3.15
N PRO A 87 16.27 -15.97 -2.96
CA PRO A 87 16.65 -16.97 -3.96
C PRO A 87 15.47 -17.86 -4.34
N LYS A 88 15.31 -18.16 -5.63
CA LYS A 88 14.14 -18.88 -6.15
C LYS A 88 13.96 -20.28 -5.56
N ASP A 89 15.06 -20.95 -5.23
CA ASP A 89 15.13 -22.27 -4.59
C ASP A 89 14.92 -22.23 -3.07
N GLU A 90 14.83 -21.03 -2.50
CA GLU A 90 14.48 -20.81 -1.09
C GLU A 90 12.99 -20.43 -0.91
N LEU A 91 12.25 -20.18 -1.99
CA LEU A 91 10.81 -19.88 -1.94
C LEU A 91 9.99 -21.12 -1.56
N LEU A 92 9.02 -20.94 -0.66
CA LEU A 92 8.14 -21.98 -0.15
C LEU A 92 6.67 -21.54 -0.23
N PRO A 93 5.72 -22.47 -0.43
CA PRO A 93 4.31 -22.16 -0.31
C PRO A 93 4.03 -21.71 1.13
N MET A 94 3.21 -20.67 1.26
CA MET A 94 2.85 -20.15 2.58
C MET A 94 1.67 -20.93 3.15
N ASP A 95 1.81 -21.42 4.38
CA ASP A 95 0.68 -21.93 5.16
C ASP A 95 -0.13 -20.76 5.73
N PHE A 96 -1.17 -20.34 5.01
CA PHE A 96 -2.01 -19.21 5.40
C PHE A 96 -2.64 -19.41 6.78
N LYS A 97 -3.05 -20.63 7.13
CA LYS A 97 -3.73 -20.91 8.40
C LYS A 97 -2.78 -20.69 9.57
N SER A 98 -1.58 -21.29 9.51
CA SER A 98 -0.62 -21.22 10.62
C SER A 98 -0.03 -19.83 10.76
N VAL A 99 0.31 -19.17 9.65
CA VAL A 99 0.86 -17.81 9.68
C VAL A 99 -0.18 -16.81 10.19
N TRP A 100 -1.44 -16.91 9.74
CA TRP A 100 -2.48 -16.00 10.21
C TRP A 100 -2.83 -16.22 11.68
N ALA A 101 -2.90 -17.46 12.14
CA ALA A 101 -3.10 -17.75 13.57
C ALA A 101 -1.98 -17.14 14.44
N ALA A 102 -0.74 -17.12 13.96
CA ALA A 102 0.35 -16.43 14.67
C ALA A 102 0.17 -14.90 14.68
N MET A 103 -0.35 -14.30 13.59
CA MET A 103 -0.70 -12.87 13.58
C MET A 103 -1.82 -12.52 14.56
N GLU A 104 -2.86 -13.36 14.62
CA GLU A 104 -3.97 -13.22 15.58
C GLU A 104 -3.43 -13.27 17.02
N GLU A 105 -2.46 -14.15 17.29
CA GLU A 105 -1.81 -14.24 18.60
C GLU A 105 -0.97 -12.99 18.89
N CYS A 106 -0.21 -12.45 17.93
CA CYS A 106 0.51 -11.19 18.10
C CYS A 106 -0.45 -10.03 18.47
N GLN A 107 -1.64 -9.99 17.86
CA GLN A 107 -2.65 -9.01 18.20
C GLN A 107 -3.21 -9.23 19.61
N ARG A 108 -3.50 -10.49 19.98
CA ARG A 108 -4.00 -10.86 21.31
C ARG A 108 -3.02 -10.49 22.43
N LEU A 109 -1.72 -10.66 22.18
CA LEU A 109 -0.64 -10.27 23.09
C LEU A 109 -0.41 -8.75 23.13
N GLY A 110 -1.08 -7.97 22.29
CA GLY A 110 -1.00 -6.51 22.26
C GLY A 110 0.24 -5.96 21.54
N LEU A 111 1.05 -6.82 20.91
CA LEU A 111 2.24 -6.45 20.13
C LEU A 111 1.86 -5.65 18.88
N THR A 112 0.65 -5.88 18.37
CA THR A 112 0.04 -5.04 17.36
C THR A 112 -1.43 -4.80 17.66
N LYS A 113 -1.96 -3.62 17.28
CA LYS A 113 -3.38 -3.31 17.48
C LYS A 113 -4.25 -3.89 16.37
N THR A 114 -3.77 -3.88 15.14
CA THR A 114 -4.48 -4.40 13.96
C THR A 114 -3.56 -5.24 13.09
N ILE A 115 -4.12 -6.22 12.40
CA ILE A 115 -3.39 -7.13 11.51
C ILE A 115 -4.00 -7.10 10.12
N GLY A 116 -3.17 -7.34 9.11
CA GLY A 116 -3.62 -7.34 7.73
C GLY A 116 -2.63 -8.03 6.81
N VAL A 117 -2.81 -7.80 5.51
CA VAL A 117 -2.02 -8.40 4.46
C VAL A 117 -1.58 -7.36 3.44
N CYS A 118 -0.58 -7.71 2.64
CA CYS A 118 -0.18 -6.97 1.46
C CYS A 118 -0.11 -7.95 0.28
N ASN A 119 -0.45 -7.47 -0.91
CA ASN A 119 -0.32 -8.24 -2.16
C ASN A 119 -1.20 -9.49 -2.24
N PHE A 120 -2.32 -9.52 -1.52
CA PHE A 120 -3.31 -10.58 -1.67
C PHE A 120 -4.29 -10.22 -2.78
N SER A 121 -4.44 -11.12 -3.76
CA SER A 121 -5.50 -11.10 -4.78
C SER A 121 -6.88 -11.34 -4.15
N CYS A 122 -7.94 -11.20 -4.94
CA CYS A 122 -9.30 -11.54 -4.49
C CYS A 122 -9.41 -13.00 -4.04
N LYS A 123 -8.78 -13.92 -4.78
CA LYS A 123 -8.82 -15.35 -4.45
C LYS A 123 -8.12 -15.62 -3.13
N LYS A 124 -6.86 -15.20 -2.99
CA LYS A 124 -6.05 -15.42 -1.78
C LYS A 124 -6.67 -14.74 -0.55
N LEU A 125 -7.28 -13.57 -0.72
CA LEU A 125 -7.99 -12.88 0.36
C LEU A 125 -9.22 -13.66 0.83
N ASN A 126 -10.02 -14.23 -0.09
CA ASN A 126 -11.15 -15.09 0.29
C ASN A 126 -10.70 -16.40 0.95
N ASP A 127 -9.62 -17.02 0.45
CA ASP A 127 -9.05 -18.22 1.06
C ASP A 127 -8.63 -17.94 2.52
N LEU A 128 -7.99 -16.78 2.77
CA LEU A 128 -7.62 -16.35 4.13
C LEU A 128 -8.84 -16.08 5.00
N LEU A 129 -9.84 -15.36 4.48
CA LEU A 129 -11.07 -15.03 5.21
C LEU A 129 -11.86 -16.27 5.65
N ALA A 130 -11.79 -17.37 4.89
CA ALA A 130 -12.42 -18.64 5.26
C ALA A 130 -11.75 -19.33 6.47
N LEU A 131 -10.51 -18.96 6.78
CA LEU A 131 -9.70 -19.55 7.85
C LEU A 131 -9.58 -18.64 9.08
N ALA A 132 -9.69 -17.33 8.88
CA ALA A 132 -9.44 -16.30 9.87
C ALA A 132 -10.51 -16.26 10.97
N LYS A 133 -10.08 -16.20 12.24
CA LYS A 133 -10.94 -15.86 13.38
C LYS A 133 -11.08 -14.35 13.50
N ILE A 134 -9.98 -13.63 13.26
CA ILE A 134 -9.95 -12.17 13.18
C ILE A 134 -9.66 -11.82 11.71
N PRO A 135 -10.59 -11.19 10.98
CA PRO A 135 -10.38 -10.84 9.58
C PRO A 135 -9.27 -9.78 9.44
N PRO A 136 -8.53 -9.76 8.32
CA PRO A 136 -7.54 -8.72 8.05
C PRO A 136 -8.22 -7.34 8.01
N SER A 137 -7.71 -6.38 8.78
CA SER A 137 -8.21 -5.01 8.77
C SER A 137 -7.81 -4.26 7.49
N VAL A 138 -6.66 -4.62 6.91
CA VAL A 138 -6.09 -3.95 5.74
C VAL A 138 -5.60 -4.96 4.71
N ASN A 139 -5.79 -4.64 3.42
CA ASN A 139 -5.02 -5.22 2.31
C ASN A 139 -4.25 -4.10 1.59
N GLN A 140 -2.93 -4.06 1.74
CA GLN A 140 -2.08 -3.06 1.08
C GLN A 140 -1.55 -3.57 -0.27
N VAL A 141 -1.90 -2.90 -1.36
CA VAL A 141 -1.62 -3.36 -2.73
C VAL A 141 -1.15 -2.24 -3.63
N GLU A 142 -0.50 -2.60 -4.74
CA GLU A 142 -0.24 -1.67 -5.82
C GLU A 142 -1.58 -1.11 -6.31
N MET A 143 -1.73 0.21 -6.32
CA MET A 143 -2.90 0.85 -6.90
C MET A 143 -2.56 2.27 -7.36
N SER A 144 -2.97 2.60 -8.58
CA SER A 144 -2.84 3.92 -9.19
C SER A 144 -3.90 4.10 -10.29
N PRO A 145 -4.03 5.27 -10.94
CA PRO A 145 -4.95 5.43 -12.06
C PRO A 145 -4.71 4.45 -13.23
N VAL A 146 -3.49 3.92 -13.38
CA VAL A 146 -3.13 2.92 -14.43
C VAL A 146 -3.28 1.46 -13.96
N TRP A 147 -3.51 1.24 -12.67
CA TRP A 147 -3.83 -0.07 -12.08
C TRP A 147 -4.83 0.10 -10.94
N GLN A 148 -6.12 0.05 -11.29
CA GLN A 148 -7.19 0.59 -10.44
C GLN A 148 -7.79 -0.40 -9.45
N GLN A 149 -7.37 -1.68 -9.50
CA GLN A 149 -7.80 -2.73 -8.56
C GLN A 149 -9.32 -2.86 -8.41
N LYS A 150 -10.11 -2.64 -9.48
CA LYS A 150 -11.59 -2.52 -9.38
C LYS A 150 -12.24 -3.70 -8.63
N LYS A 151 -11.94 -4.93 -9.04
CA LYS A 151 -12.47 -6.16 -8.42
C LYS A 151 -12.06 -6.28 -6.94
N LEU A 152 -10.79 -6.03 -6.63
CA LEU A 152 -10.27 -6.14 -5.27
C LEU A 152 -10.84 -5.04 -4.35
N ARG A 153 -11.04 -3.82 -4.86
CA ARG A 153 -11.70 -2.74 -4.12
C ARG A 153 -13.13 -3.08 -3.76
N GLU A 154 -13.89 -3.64 -4.69
CA GLU A 154 -15.27 -4.07 -4.44
C GLU A 154 -15.32 -5.17 -3.39
N LEU A 155 -14.43 -6.18 -3.48
CA LEU A 155 -14.34 -7.24 -2.48
C LEU A 155 -13.97 -6.68 -1.10
N CYS A 156 -12.90 -5.88 -1.00
CA CYS A 156 -12.46 -5.30 0.27
C CYS A 156 -13.56 -4.46 0.92
N LYS A 157 -14.24 -3.61 0.13
CA LYS A 157 -15.39 -2.83 0.61
C LYS A 157 -16.51 -3.72 1.13
N ALA A 158 -16.87 -4.77 0.41
CA ALA A 158 -17.92 -5.70 0.82
C ALA A 158 -17.57 -6.49 2.09
N LYS A 159 -16.28 -6.68 2.37
CA LYS A 159 -15.77 -7.40 3.56
C LYS A 159 -15.38 -6.49 4.72
N GLY A 160 -15.53 -5.17 4.58
CA GLY A 160 -15.11 -4.21 5.60
C GLY A 160 -13.58 -4.11 5.78
N ILE A 161 -12.83 -4.45 4.74
CA ILE A 161 -11.36 -4.42 4.72
C ILE A 161 -10.93 -3.10 4.09
N VAL A 162 -10.06 -2.35 4.76
CA VAL A 162 -9.49 -1.13 4.19
C VAL A 162 -8.44 -1.51 3.15
N LEU A 163 -8.59 -1.02 1.93
CA LEU A 163 -7.54 -1.13 0.92
C LEU A 163 -6.55 0.03 1.10
N THR A 164 -5.26 -0.26 1.16
CA THR A 164 -4.19 0.77 1.18
C THR A 164 -3.39 0.70 -0.13
N ALA A 165 -3.33 1.80 -0.88
CA ALA A 165 -2.55 1.90 -2.09
C ALA A 165 -1.07 2.17 -1.78
N TYR A 166 -0.20 1.23 -2.16
CA TYR A 166 1.23 1.52 -2.31
C TYR A 166 1.54 1.91 -3.76
N SER A 167 2.65 2.65 -3.94
CA SER A 167 3.12 3.14 -5.25
C SER A 167 2.04 3.85 -6.10
N PRO A 168 1.22 4.76 -5.53
CA PRO A 168 0.20 5.47 -6.30
C PRO A 168 0.77 6.36 -7.42
N LEU A 169 2.09 6.60 -7.41
CA LEU A 169 2.84 7.38 -8.39
C LEU A 169 3.77 6.51 -9.26
N GLY A 170 3.53 5.19 -9.34
CA GLY A 170 4.33 4.26 -10.14
C GLY A 170 5.73 3.96 -9.58
N ALA A 171 6.02 4.37 -8.33
CA ALA A 171 7.33 4.26 -7.70
C ALA A 171 8.48 4.92 -8.49
N LYS A 172 8.19 6.03 -9.20
CA LYS A 172 9.15 6.82 -9.99
C LYS A 172 10.45 7.08 -9.21
N GLY A 173 11.59 6.75 -9.83
CA GLY A 173 12.93 6.94 -9.26
C GLY A 173 13.43 5.80 -8.38
N THR A 174 12.71 4.66 -8.32
CA THR A 174 13.19 3.42 -7.68
C THR A 174 13.60 2.40 -8.74
N ARG A 175 14.43 1.41 -8.38
CA ARG A 175 14.88 0.34 -9.30
C ARG A 175 13.74 -0.56 -9.81
N TRP A 176 12.63 -0.63 -9.08
CA TRP A 176 11.45 -1.45 -9.39
C TRP A 176 10.26 -0.62 -9.90
N GLY A 177 10.45 0.69 -10.07
CA GLY A 177 9.39 1.61 -10.46
C GLY A 177 9.39 1.93 -11.94
N THR A 178 8.40 2.70 -12.35
CA THR A 178 8.20 3.15 -13.73
C THR A 178 7.62 4.56 -13.74
N ASN A 179 7.85 5.29 -14.82
CA ASN A 179 7.24 6.60 -15.01
C ASN A 179 5.84 6.53 -15.62
N ALA A 180 5.31 5.33 -15.92
CA ALA A 180 4.06 5.16 -16.65
C ALA A 180 2.84 5.89 -16.03
N VAL A 181 2.84 6.10 -14.71
CA VAL A 181 1.83 6.92 -14.04
C VAL A 181 2.11 8.42 -14.22
N MET A 182 3.33 8.86 -13.91
CA MET A 182 3.68 10.28 -13.87
C MET A 182 3.76 10.93 -15.25
N ASP A 183 4.05 10.15 -16.28
CA ASP A 183 4.21 10.61 -17.66
C ASP A 183 2.94 10.31 -18.49
N ASN A 184 1.84 9.86 -17.87
CA ASN A 184 0.58 9.58 -18.55
C ASN A 184 -0.08 10.89 -19.04
N GLU A 185 -0.40 10.97 -20.34
CA GLU A 185 -0.94 12.19 -20.98
C GLU A 185 -2.29 12.62 -20.38
N VAL A 186 -3.21 11.67 -20.17
CA VAL A 186 -4.53 11.94 -19.58
C VAL A 186 -4.38 12.57 -18.19
N LEU A 187 -3.50 12.03 -17.35
CA LEU A 187 -3.27 12.57 -16.01
C LEU A 187 -2.59 13.95 -16.05
N ASN A 188 -1.74 14.20 -17.05
CA ASN A 188 -1.14 15.52 -17.27
C ASN A 188 -2.17 16.57 -17.72
N GLU A 189 -3.11 16.20 -18.59
CA GLU A 189 -4.22 17.08 -19.00
C GLU A 189 -5.11 17.45 -17.83
N ILE A 190 -5.50 16.47 -17.01
CA ILE A 190 -6.29 16.70 -15.79
C ILE A 190 -5.52 17.60 -14.82
N ALA A 191 -4.24 17.34 -14.60
CA ALA A 191 -3.39 18.17 -13.74
C ALA A 191 -3.37 19.63 -14.19
N LYS A 192 -3.19 19.89 -15.49
CA LYS A 192 -3.24 21.24 -16.08
C LYS A 192 -4.60 21.89 -15.90
N ALA A 193 -5.70 21.16 -16.14
CA ALA A 193 -7.05 21.69 -16.02
C ALA A 193 -7.41 22.15 -14.58
N HIS A 194 -6.87 21.44 -13.57
CA HIS A 194 -7.09 21.77 -12.15
C HIS A 194 -6.04 22.72 -11.56
N GLY A 195 -4.97 23.06 -12.29
CA GLY A 195 -3.83 23.80 -11.74
C GLY A 195 -3.12 23.04 -10.62
N LYS A 196 -3.07 21.70 -10.71
CA LYS A 196 -2.48 20.78 -9.74
C LYS A 196 -1.32 20.02 -10.36
N THR A 197 -0.53 19.32 -9.53
CA THR A 197 0.48 18.39 -10.04
C THR A 197 -0.15 17.05 -10.44
N VAL A 198 0.51 16.31 -11.36
CA VAL A 198 0.10 14.93 -11.68
C VAL A 198 0.06 14.05 -10.43
N ALA A 199 0.98 14.27 -9.48
CA ALA A 199 0.98 13.56 -8.21
C ALA A 199 -0.31 13.84 -7.44
N GLN A 200 -0.69 15.11 -7.24
CA GLN A 200 -1.92 15.48 -6.56
C GLN A 200 -3.17 14.88 -7.23
N VAL A 201 -3.23 14.84 -8.57
CA VAL A 201 -4.32 14.16 -9.29
C VAL A 201 -4.37 12.67 -8.97
N CYS A 202 -3.24 11.97 -9.01
CA CYS A 202 -3.19 10.54 -8.69
C CYS A 202 -3.62 10.27 -7.24
N LEU A 203 -3.09 11.04 -6.29
CA LEU A 203 -3.38 10.88 -4.87
C LEU A 203 -4.84 11.22 -4.55
N ARG A 204 -5.37 12.31 -5.13
CA ARG A 204 -6.78 12.69 -5.02
C ARG A 204 -7.68 11.59 -5.57
N TRP A 205 -7.35 11.04 -6.75
CA TRP A 205 -8.13 9.95 -7.34
C TRP A 205 -8.18 8.73 -6.41
N VAL A 206 -7.04 8.31 -5.85
CA VAL A 206 -7.00 7.18 -4.89
C VAL A 206 -7.85 7.49 -3.65
N TYR A 207 -7.72 8.69 -3.08
CA TYR A 207 -8.52 9.11 -1.93
C TYR A 207 -10.03 9.05 -2.22
N GLU A 208 -10.47 9.57 -3.36
CA GLU A 208 -11.89 9.55 -3.76
C GLU A 208 -12.41 8.16 -4.11
N GLN A 209 -11.54 7.17 -4.35
CA GLN A 209 -11.93 5.76 -4.43
C GLN A 209 -12.27 5.14 -3.06
N GLY A 210 -12.14 5.89 -1.96
CA GLY A 210 -12.31 5.39 -0.59
C GLY A 210 -11.13 4.54 -0.10
N VAL A 211 -9.95 4.77 -0.67
CA VAL A 211 -8.73 3.99 -0.45
C VAL A 211 -7.73 4.84 0.32
N THR A 212 -7.09 4.26 1.34
CA THR A 212 -5.97 4.92 2.03
C THR A 212 -4.69 4.78 1.20
N LEU A 213 -3.70 5.64 1.37
CA LEU A 213 -2.54 5.67 0.49
C LEU A 213 -1.25 5.96 1.25
N VAL A 214 -0.16 5.35 0.77
CA VAL A 214 1.18 5.57 1.31
C VAL A 214 2.10 6.09 0.21
N VAL A 215 2.67 7.27 0.41
CA VAL A 215 3.45 7.98 -0.60
C VAL A 215 4.82 8.32 -0.07
N LYS A 216 5.85 7.95 -0.82
CA LYS A 216 7.24 8.19 -0.44
C LYS A 216 7.74 9.50 -1.04
N SER A 217 8.39 10.33 -0.23
CA SER A 217 9.20 11.47 -0.69
C SER A 217 10.29 11.81 0.32
N HIS A 218 11.46 12.22 -0.17
CA HIS A 218 12.50 12.86 0.66
C HIS A 218 12.53 14.39 0.52
N LYS A 219 11.69 14.95 -0.37
CA LYS A 219 11.60 16.39 -0.61
C LYS A 219 10.45 16.98 0.21
N LYS A 220 10.75 18.00 1.02
CA LYS A 220 9.78 18.66 1.92
C LYS A 220 8.62 19.28 1.15
N GLU A 221 8.91 19.87 -0.02
CA GLU A 221 7.93 20.52 -0.89
C GLU A 221 6.89 19.51 -1.37
N ARG A 222 7.34 18.34 -1.84
CA ARG A 222 6.45 17.25 -2.26
C ARG A 222 5.64 16.66 -1.10
N LEU A 223 6.24 16.55 0.10
CA LEU A 223 5.51 16.10 1.29
C LEU A 223 4.37 17.06 1.62
N LYS A 224 4.59 18.37 1.46
CA LYS A 224 3.56 19.40 1.62
C LYS A 224 2.51 19.32 0.51
N GLU A 225 2.90 19.25 -0.76
CA GLU A 225 1.98 19.11 -1.90
C GLU A 225 1.05 17.90 -1.76
N ASN A 226 1.56 16.78 -1.24
CA ASN A 226 0.78 15.56 -0.99
C ASN A 226 -0.34 15.76 0.05
N LEU A 227 -0.19 16.70 0.99
CA LEU A 227 -1.24 17.04 1.97
C LEU A 227 -2.34 17.93 1.37
N GLU A 228 -2.07 18.60 0.25
CA GLU A 228 -2.95 19.56 -0.41
C GLU A 228 -3.88 18.87 -1.43
N ILE A 229 -4.36 17.67 -1.09
CA ILE A 229 -5.27 16.86 -1.91
C ILE A 229 -6.71 16.83 -1.39
N PHE A 230 -6.99 17.40 -0.22
CA PHE A 230 -8.29 17.23 0.44
C PHE A 230 -9.31 18.34 0.12
N ASP A 231 -8.84 19.53 -0.26
CA ASP A 231 -9.63 20.77 -0.40
C ASP A 231 -10.17 21.04 -1.82
N TRP A 232 -9.99 20.11 -2.75
CA TRP A 232 -10.49 20.17 -4.13
C TRP A 232 -10.89 18.77 -4.60
N ALA A 233 -11.67 18.63 -5.68
CA ALA A 233 -12.17 17.34 -6.15
C ALA A 233 -11.99 17.13 -7.65
N LEU A 234 -11.91 15.86 -8.09
CA LEU A 234 -11.97 15.53 -9.51
C LEU A 234 -13.42 15.65 -10.02
N SER A 235 -13.57 16.10 -11.26
CA SER A 235 -14.85 16.20 -11.93
C SER A 235 -15.30 14.84 -12.49
N LYS A 236 -16.58 14.74 -12.86
CA LYS A 236 -17.13 13.57 -13.56
C LYS A 236 -16.39 13.27 -14.87
N ASP A 237 -15.96 14.31 -15.58
CA ASP A 237 -15.20 14.16 -16.82
C ASP A 237 -13.80 13.57 -16.56
N ASP A 238 -13.13 14.02 -15.50
CA ASP A 238 -11.83 13.48 -15.09
C ASP A 238 -11.93 11.98 -14.78
N TYR A 239 -12.99 11.55 -14.08
CA TYR A 239 -13.23 10.12 -13.84
C TYR A 239 -13.47 9.35 -15.14
N ASN A 240 -14.25 9.90 -16.08
CA ASN A 240 -14.50 9.24 -17.37
C ASN A 240 -13.18 9.04 -18.12
N LYS A 241 -12.31 10.04 -18.14
CA LYS A 241 -10.97 9.97 -18.74
C LYS A 241 -10.08 8.94 -18.03
N ILE A 242 -10.00 8.99 -16.70
CA ILE A 242 -9.19 8.03 -15.92
C ILE A 242 -9.69 6.59 -16.11
N ASN A 243 -11.00 6.37 -16.21
CA ASN A 243 -11.58 5.05 -16.42
C ASN A 243 -11.22 4.42 -17.78
N GLN A 244 -10.79 5.23 -18.75
CA GLN A 244 -10.37 4.77 -20.07
C GLN A 244 -8.87 4.47 -20.16
N ILE A 245 -8.08 4.79 -19.12
CA ILE A 245 -6.65 4.48 -19.09
C ILE A 245 -6.46 2.95 -19.16
N PRO A 246 -5.65 2.42 -20.10
CA PRO A 246 -5.33 1.00 -20.15
C PRO A 246 -4.77 0.48 -18.83
N GLN A 247 -5.35 -0.60 -18.34
CA GLN A 247 -5.00 -1.18 -17.05
C GLN A 247 -3.83 -2.15 -17.19
N ARG A 248 -2.80 -2.00 -16.35
CA ARG A 248 -1.73 -2.99 -16.21
C ARG A 248 -1.11 -2.93 -14.81
N ARG A 249 -0.78 -4.07 -14.23
CA ARG A 249 0.07 -4.13 -13.04
C ARG A 249 1.50 -3.68 -13.39
N LEU A 250 2.04 -2.70 -12.68
CA LEU A 250 3.39 -2.16 -12.91
C LEU A 250 4.46 -2.90 -12.10
N GLN A 251 4.08 -3.55 -11.02
CA GLN A 251 4.98 -4.35 -10.17
C GLN A 251 4.53 -5.81 -10.11
N PRO A 252 4.62 -6.55 -11.23
CA PRO A 252 4.24 -7.98 -11.31
C PRO A 252 5.06 -8.90 -10.40
N LYS A 253 6.30 -8.52 -10.02
CA LYS A 253 7.20 -9.28 -9.13
C LYS A 253 7.59 -10.66 -9.66
N GLU A 254 8.14 -10.69 -10.87
CA GLU A 254 8.74 -11.88 -11.50
C GLU A 254 9.80 -12.57 -10.64
N LEU A 255 10.43 -11.82 -9.73
CA LEU A 255 11.40 -12.33 -8.77
C LEU A 255 10.81 -13.37 -7.80
N LEU A 256 9.49 -13.38 -7.59
CA LEU A 256 8.77 -14.34 -6.73
C LEU A 256 8.23 -15.55 -7.51
N VAL A 257 8.55 -15.67 -8.79
CA VAL A 257 8.05 -16.71 -9.69
C VAL A 257 9.20 -17.59 -10.19
N SER A 258 9.03 -18.90 -10.13
CA SER A 258 9.98 -19.88 -10.65
C SER A 258 9.29 -21.20 -10.99
N ALA A 259 9.81 -21.93 -11.98
CA ALA A 259 9.23 -23.22 -12.40
C ALA A 259 9.14 -24.24 -11.25
N ASP A 260 10.12 -24.21 -10.35
CA ASP A 260 10.21 -25.07 -9.18
C ASP A 260 9.70 -24.40 -7.89
N GLY A 261 9.18 -23.18 -7.99
CA GLY A 261 8.70 -22.39 -6.86
C GLY A 261 7.24 -22.62 -6.52
N PRO A 262 6.75 -21.95 -5.48
CA PRO A 262 5.34 -22.02 -5.09
C PRO A 262 4.39 -21.38 -6.12
N TYR A 263 4.90 -20.45 -6.94
CA TYR A 263 4.18 -19.86 -8.07
C TYR A 263 5.00 -20.05 -9.33
N LYS A 264 4.42 -20.73 -10.32
CA LYS A 264 5.08 -21.08 -11.58
C LYS A 264 4.95 -20.01 -12.64
N SER A 265 3.96 -19.11 -12.49
CA SER A 265 3.76 -17.96 -13.38
C SER A 265 3.24 -16.74 -12.61
N LEU A 266 3.23 -15.59 -13.29
CA LEU A 266 2.60 -14.38 -12.77
C LEU A 266 1.08 -14.56 -12.60
N GLU A 267 0.47 -15.34 -13.49
CA GLU A 267 -0.96 -15.68 -13.41
C GLU A 267 -1.26 -16.48 -12.14
N GLU A 268 -0.39 -17.38 -11.70
CA GLU A 268 -0.55 -18.10 -10.43
C GLU A 268 -0.30 -17.20 -9.21
N LEU A 269 0.69 -16.33 -9.27
CA LEU A 269 0.97 -15.37 -8.19
C LEU A 269 -0.21 -14.41 -7.96
N TRP A 270 -0.83 -13.94 -9.04
CA TRP A 270 -1.90 -12.94 -8.99
C TRP A 270 -3.31 -13.49 -9.23
N ASP A 271 -3.45 -14.80 -9.39
CA ASP A 271 -4.72 -15.47 -9.72
C ASP A 271 -5.43 -14.83 -10.94
N GLY A 272 -4.64 -14.45 -11.95
CA GLY A 272 -5.10 -13.76 -13.16
C GLY A 272 -5.35 -12.25 -13.02
N GLU A 273 -5.05 -11.62 -11.88
CA GLU A 273 -5.20 -10.17 -11.67
C GLU A 273 -3.94 -9.39 -12.10
N LEU A 274 -3.71 -9.30 -13.42
CA LEU A 274 -2.53 -8.69 -14.07
C LEU A 274 -2.88 -7.46 -14.94
#